data_AF-A0A9P0E185-F1
#
_entry.id   AF-A0A9P0E185-F1
#
_cell.length_a   1.000
_cell.length_b   1.000
_cell.length_c   1.000
_cell.angle_alpha   90.00
_cell.angle_beta   90.00
_cell.angle_gamma   90.00
#
_symmetry.space_group_name_H-M   'P 1'
#
loop_
_entity.id
_entity.type
_entity.pdbx_description
1 polymer ?
#
loop_
_entity_poly.entity_id
_entity_poly.type
_entity_poly.pdbx_seq_one_letter_code
_entity_poly.pdbx_strand_id
1 'polypeptide(L)'
;MPGLTQDSVDPLDSLESQIEELERRIIGDCEISDKDTPIVESLIQSNNAIHNAISSHNTIKALFDRLDQLGKFLDPSFEDSLIDTACKKKVVLESEKELRQFLLQSKKLSELNNILSGEPFKKVPNLVEQLRKVSEETLRTQGDYDKLKIKVKDLSENYIIAVKALSRSFYVFETQLSESEEGDKVKKPIDD
;
A
#
# COMPACT_ATOMS: atom_id res chain seq x y z
N MET A 1 10.98 -16.14 -7.45
CA MET A 1 9.60 -15.62 -7.49
C MET A 1 9.43 -14.88 -8.81
N PRO A 2 9.05 -15.56 -9.89
CA PRO A 2 8.77 -14.94 -11.17
C PRO A 2 7.37 -14.32 -11.12
N GLY A 3 7.29 -13.06 -11.55
CA GLY A 3 6.06 -12.28 -11.60
C GLY A 3 5.06 -12.83 -12.60
N LEU A 4 3.78 -12.71 -12.23
CA LEU A 4 2.63 -12.87 -13.10
C LEU A 4 2.71 -11.83 -14.23
N THR A 5 3.11 -12.23 -15.43
CA THR A 5 2.70 -11.53 -16.64
C THR A 5 1.24 -11.89 -16.85
N GLN A 6 0.39 -10.94 -16.50
CA GLN A 6 -0.97 -10.90 -16.98
C GLN A 6 -0.87 -10.68 -18.48
N ASP A 7 -0.88 -11.77 -19.25
CA ASP A 7 -1.01 -11.74 -20.70
C ASP A 7 -2.33 -11.03 -20.98
N SER A 8 -2.25 -9.73 -21.29
CA SER A 8 -3.32 -9.00 -21.92
C SER A 8 -3.46 -9.58 -23.32
N VAL A 9 -4.23 -10.67 -23.45
CA VAL A 9 -4.72 -11.14 -24.74
C VAL A 9 -5.30 -9.91 -25.43
N ASP A 10 -4.72 -9.51 -26.55
CA ASP A 10 -5.17 -8.33 -27.27
C ASP A 10 -6.67 -8.50 -27.56
N PRO A 11 -7.50 -7.46 -27.31
CA PRO A 11 -8.95 -7.59 -27.45
C PRO A 11 -9.35 -7.95 -28.89
N LEU A 12 -8.47 -7.71 -29.86
CA LEU A 12 -8.63 -8.10 -31.25
C LEU A 12 -8.45 -9.60 -31.45
N ASP A 13 -7.42 -10.21 -30.84
CA ASP A 13 -7.16 -11.66 -30.92
C ASP A 13 -8.27 -12.46 -30.23
N SER A 14 -8.80 -11.96 -29.11
CA SER A 14 -9.95 -12.58 -28.44
C SER A 14 -11.21 -12.50 -29.28
N LEU A 15 -11.39 -11.42 -30.05
CA LEU A 15 -12.56 -11.24 -30.90
C LEU A 15 -12.44 -12.09 -32.17
N GLU A 16 -11.26 -12.17 -32.76
CA GLU A 16 -10.95 -13.00 -33.93
C GLU A 16 -11.14 -14.48 -33.61
N SER A 17 -10.65 -14.96 -32.45
CA SER A 17 -10.89 -16.33 -32.01
C SER A 17 -12.38 -16.64 -31.76
N GLN A 18 -13.16 -15.68 -31.25
CA GLN A 18 -14.60 -15.85 -31.07
C GLN A 18 -15.34 -15.86 -32.40
N ILE A 19 -14.94 -15.03 -33.36
CA ILE A 19 -15.53 -15.00 -34.70
C ILE A 19 -15.22 -16.32 -35.42
N GLU A 20 -14.00 -16.82 -35.36
CA GLU A 20 -13.63 -18.11 -35.97
C GLU A 20 -14.43 -19.27 -35.36
N GLU A 21 -14.64 -19.25 -34.03
CA GLU A 21 -15.48 -20.25 -33.36
C GLU A 21 -16.96 -20.15 -33.77
N LEU A 22 -17.48 -18.93 -33.94
CA LEU A 22 -18.85 -18.69 -34.38
C LEU A 22 -19.06 -19.10 -35.84
N GLU A 23 -18.12 -18.77 -36.73
CA GLU A 23 -18.12 -19.19 -38.14
C GLU A 23 -18.08 -20.72 -38.24
N ARG A 24 -17.17 -21.37 -37.48
CA ARG A 24 -17.10 -22.83 -37.42
C ARG A 24 -18.40 -23.47 -36.91
N ARG A 25 -19.08 -22.87 -35.93
CA ARG A 25 -20.33 -23.43 -35.38
C ARG A 25 -21.55 -23.21 -36.28
N ILE A 26 -21.62 -22.09 -36.98
CA ILE A 26 -22.80 -21.72 -37.78
C ILE A 26 -22.69 -22.28 -39.20
N ILE A 27 -21.50 -22.22 -39.78
CA ILE A 27 -21.24 -22.49 -41.20
C ILE A 27 -20.59 -23.87 -41.38
N GLY A 28 -19.79 -24.30 -40.41
CA GLY A 28 -18.99 -25.52 -40.52
C GLY A 28 -17.97 -25.43 -41.65
N ASP A 29 -17.68 -26.55 -42.31
CA ASP A 29 -16.74 -26.64 -43.45
C ASP A 29 -17.41 -26.37 -44.82
N CYS A 30 -18.58 -25.70 -44.86
CA CYS A 30 -19.28 -25.39 -46.11
C CYS A 30 -19.01 -23.95 -46.56
N GLU A 31 -18.69 -23.76 -47.84
CA GLU A 31 -18.61 -22.41 -48.41
C GLU A 31 -20.02 -21.87 -48.65
N ILE A 32 -20.40 -20.77 -47.97
CA ILE A 32 -21.68 -20.11 -48.20
C ILE A 32 -21.67 -19.50 -49.59
N SER A 33 -22.67 -19.83 -50.41
CA SER A 33 -22.93 -19.13 -51.67
C SER A 33 -23.95 -18.02 -51.44
N ASP A 34 -23.85 -16.88 -52.14
CA ASP A 34 -24.82 -15.76 -52.09
C ASP A 34 -26.27 -16.14 -52.48
N LYS A 35 -26.49 -17.40 -52.86
CA LYS A 35 -27.81 -17.98 -53.20
C LYS A 35 -28.45 -18.77 -52.05
N ASP A 36 -27.76 -18.95 -50.94
CA ASP A 36 -28.29 -19.71 -49.81
C ASP A 36 -29.28 -18.85 -49.01
N THR A 37 -30.49 -19.38 -48.81
CA THR A 37 -31.53 -18.74 -48.00
C THR A 37 -30.98 -18.34 -46.63
N PRO A 38 -31.29 -17.14 -46.10
CA PRO A 38 -30.77 -16.71 -44.82
C PRO A 38 -31.07 -17.76 -43.75
N ILE A 39 -30.04 -18.25 -43.08
CA ILE A 39 -30.08 -19.37 -42.12
C ILE A 39 -31.17 -19.14 -41.06
N VAL A 40 -31.40 -17.88 -40.69
CA VAL A 40 -32.44 -17.44 -39.76
C VAL A 40 -33.84 -17.78 -40.27
N GLU A 41 -34.15 -17.53 -41.56
CA GLU A 41 -35.46 -17.83 -42.13
C GLU A 41 -35.68 -19.34 -42.28
N SER A 42 -34.64 -20.08 -42.67
CA SER A 42 -34.67 -21.55 -42.73
C SER A 42 -34.88 -22.17 -41.34
N LEU A 43 -34.20 -21.63 -40.31
CA LEU A 43 -34.35 -22.07 -38.94
C LEU A 43 -35.75 -21.75 -38.39
N ILE A 44 -36.29 -20.56 -38.68
CA ILE A 44 -37.66 -20.19 -38.31
C ILE A 44 -38.67 -21.10 -39.01
N GLN A 45 -38.48 -21.38 -40.29
CA GLN A 45 -39.36 -22.27 -41.05
C GLN A 45 -39.32 -23.71 -40.52
N SER A 46 -38.13 -24.21 -40.21
CA SER A 46 -37.92 -25.53 -39.59
C SER A 46 -38.56 -25.58 -38.19
N ASN A 47 -38.33 -24.57 -37.35
CA ASN A 47 -38.93 -24.48 -36.03
C ASN A 47 -40.47 -24.41 -36.09
N ASN A 48 -41.02 -23.65 -37.03
CA ASN A 48 -42.47 -23.59 -37.26
C ASN A 48 -43.01 -24.94 -37.78
N ALA A 49 -42.29 -25.63 -38.66
CA ALA A 49 -42.67 -26.97 -39.11
C ALA A 49 -42.64 -27.98 -37.96
N ILE A 50 -41.64 -27.92 -37.08
CA ILE A 50 -41.52 -28.73 -35.87
C ILE A 50 -42.66 -28.41 -34.91
N HIS A 51 -42.96 -27.14 -34.63
CA HIS A 51 -44.07 -26.75 -33.75
C HIS A 51 -45.43 -27.16 -34.33
N ASN A 52 -45.64 -27.06 -35.64
CA ASN A 52 -46.85 -27.52 -36.30
C ASN A 52 -46.99 -29.05 -36.22
N ALA A 53 -45.90 -29.80 -36.41
CA ALA A 53 -45.88 -31.24 -36.24
C ALA A 53 -46.14 -31.66 -34.79
N ILE A 54 -45.52 -30.99 -33.81
CA ILE A 54 -45.74 -31.20 -32.37
C ILE A 54 -47.18 -30.86 -31.98
N SER A 55 -47.74 -29.77 -32.51
CA SER A 55 -49.12 -29.37 -32.23
C SER A 55 -50.16 -30.34 -32.82
N SER A 56 -49.79 -31.09 -33.87
CA SER A 56 -50.67 -32.12 -34.44
C SER A 56 -50.69 -33.41 -33.60
N HIS A 57 -49.73 -33.58 -32.69
CA HIS A 57 -49.57 -34.79 -31.88
C HIS A 57 -49.60 -34.46 -30.37
N ASN A 58 -50.80 -34.54 -29.78
CA ASN A 58 -51.07 -34.14 -28.39
C ASN A 58 -50.14 -34.76 -27.33
N THR A 59 -49.64 -35.99 -27.54
CA THR A 59 -48.71 -36.62 -26.59
C THR A 59 -47.30 -36.05 -26.63
N ILE A 60 -46.84 -35.58 -27.80
CA ILE A 60 -45.52 -34.94 -27.96
C ILE A 60 -45.60 -33.52 -27.41
N LYS A 61 -46.71 -32.82 -27.63
CA LYS A 61 -46.98 -31.52 -27.02
C LYS A 61 -46.91 -31.58 -25.49
N ALA A 62 -47.55 -32.57 -24.87
CA ALA A 62 -47.50 -32.77 -23.43
C ALA A 62 -46.08 -33.05 -22.90
N LEU A 63 -45.23 -33.73 -23.68
CA LEU A 63 -43.83 -33.95 -23.34
C LEU A 63 -43.00 -32.67 -23.45
N PHE A 64 -43.26 -31.85 -24.47
CA PHE A 64 -42.58 -30.56 -24.67
C PHE A 64 -42.94 -29.57 -23.56
N ASP A 65 -44.22 -29.48 -23.19
CA ASP A 65 -44.68 -28.68 -22.06
C ASP A 65 -44.05 -29.14 -20.74
N ARG A 66 -43.83 -30.45 -20.58
CA ARG A 66 -43.16 -31.02 -19.39
C ARG A 66 -41.66 -30.74 -19.40
N LEU A 67 -41.02 -30.67 -20.58
CA LEU A 67 -39.62 -30.29 -20.71
C LEU A 67 -39.41 -28.82 -20.33
N ASP A 68 -40.31 -27.93 -20.77
CA ASP A 68 -40.29 -26.51 -20.36
C ASP A 68 -40.52 -26.35 -18.86
N GLN A 69 -41.41 -27.17 -18.27
CA GLN A 69 -41.58 -27.21 -16.82
C GLN A 69 -40.32 -27.73 -16.12
N LEU A 70 -39.67 -28.79 -16.63
CA LEU A 70 -38.44 -29.33 -16.07
C LEU A 70 -37.28 -28.34 -16.15
N GLY A 71 -37.20 -27.55 -17.23
CA GLY A 71 -36.26 -26.43 -17.34
C GLY A 71 -36.46 -25.38 -16.24
N LYS A 72 -37.72 -25.11 -15.86
CA LYS A 72 -38.04 -24.23 -14.72
C LYS A 72 -37.69 -24.86 -13.37
N PHE A 73 -37.85 -26.17 -13.21
CA PHE A 73 -37.46 -26.87 -11.97
C PHE A 73 -35.93 -26.99 -11.80
N LEU A 74 -35.18 -26.90 -12.91
CA LEU A 74 -33.71 -26.88 -12.91
C LEU A 74 -33.13 -25.47 -12.78
N ASP A 75 -33.97 -24.42 -12.78
CA ASP A 75 -33.54 -23.05 -12.51
C ASP A 75 -33.23 -22.92 -10.99
N PRO A 76 -32.00 -22.56 -10.60
CA PRO A 76 -31.61 -22.36 -9.20
C PRO A 76 -32.52 -21.35 -8.46
N SER A 77 -33.16 -20.45 -9.21
CA SER A 77 -34.08 -19.43 -8.70
C SER A 77 -35.43 -20.01 -8.25
N PHE A 78 -35.81 -21.19 -8.75
CA PHE A 78 -37.08 -21.83 -8.41
C PHE A 78 -37.05 -22.42 -6.98
N GLU A 79 -35.90 -22.94 -6.56
CA GLU A 79 -35.72 -23.54 -5.24
C GLU A 79 -35.80 -22.48 -4.11
N ASP A 80 -35.30 -21.27 -4.36
CA ASP A 80 -35.37 -20.14 -3.42
C ASP A 80 -36.80 -19.66 -3.11
N SER A 81 -37.74 -19.89 -4.03
CA SER A 81 -39.17 -19.63 -3.82
C SER A 81 -39.87 -20.74 -3.03
N LEU A 82 -39.33 -21.97 -3.03
CA LEU A 82 -39.96 -23.14 -2.41
C LEU A 82 -39.48 -23.36 -0.96
N ILE A 83 -38.38 -22.73 -0.55
CA ILE A 83 -37.93 -22.78 0.84
C ILE A 83 -38.99 -22.10 1.73
N ASP A 84 -39.64 -22.93 2.56
CA ASP A 84 -40.62 -22.50 3.54
C ASP A 84 -40.07 -21.38 4.43
N THR A 85 -40.92 -20.42 4.77
CA THR A 85 -40.57 -19.26 5.58
C THR A 85 -40.04 -19.68 6.95
N ALA A 86 -40.48 -20.83 7.47
CA ALA A 86 -39.94 -21.41 8.70
C ALA A 86 -38.49 -21.91 8.54
N CYS A 87 -38.13 -22.47 7.39
CA CYS A 87 -36.76 -22.88 7.08
C CYS A 87 -35.84 -21.66 6.96
N LYS A 88 -36.27 -20.59 6.26
CA LYS A 88 -35.53 -19.32 6.19
C LYS A 88 -35.27 -18.73 7.57
N LYS A 89 -36.27 -18.74 8.46
CA LYS A 89 -36.11 -18.29 9.86
C LYS A 89 -35.09 -19.14 10.62
N LYS A 90 -35.14 -20.46 10.45
CA LYS A 90 -34.21 -21.38 11.12
C LYS A 90 -32.77 -21.16 10.65
N VAL A 91 -32.55 -20.99 9.35
CA VAL A 91 -31.23 -20.68 8.78
C VAL A 91 -30.70 -19.33 9.31
N VAL A 92 -31.55 -18.31 9.39
CA VAL A 92 -31.16 -17.01 9.97
C VAL A 92 -30.82 -17.11 11.45
N LEU A 93 -31.57 -17.90 12.23
CA LEU A 93 -31.29 -18.13 13.65
C LEU A 93 -30.01 -18.95 13.87
N GLU A 94 -29.77 -19.97 13.06
CA GLU A 94 -28.55 -20.79 13.12
C GLU A 94 -27.30 -19.98 12.73
N SER A 95 -27.44 -19.10 11.73
CA SER A 95 -26.37 -18.19 11.29
C SER A 95 -26.24 -16.91 12.13
N GLU A 96 -27.09 -16.67 13.14
CA GLU A 96 -27.09 -15.44 13.92
C GLU A 96 -25.74 -15.15 14.57
N LYS A 97 -25.07 -16.17 15.10
CA LYS A 97 -23.76 -16.04 15.74
C LYS A 97 -22.69 -15.58 14.74
N GLU A 98 -22.71 -16.15 13.54
CA GLU A 98 -21.78 -15.79 12.46
C GLU A 98 -22.08 -14.38 11.94
N LEU A 99 -23.34 -14.03 11.75
CA LEU A 99 -23.77 -12.68 11.36
C LEU A 99 -23.35 -11.62 12.38
N ARG A 100 -23.48 -11.91 13.68
CA ARG A 100 -23.00 -11.02 14.76
C ARG A 100 -21.49 -10.87 14.73
N GLN A 101 -20.76 -11.95 14.46
CA GLN A 101 -19.30 -11.92 14.33
C GLN A 101 -18.87 -11.08 13.11
N PHE A 102 -19.53 -11.26 11.95
CA PHE A 102 -19.30 -10.46 10.76
C PHE A 102 -19.62 -8.98 10.99
N LEU A 103 -20.70 -8.66 11.69
CA LEU A 103 -21.04 -7.28 12.03
C LEU A 103 -19.95 -6.65 12.92
N LEU A 104 -19.45 -7.38 13.91
CA LEU A 104 -18.39 -6.89 14.80
C LEU A 104 -17.07 -6.68 14.03
N GLN A 105 -16.73 -7.60 13.14
CA GLN A 105 -15.56 -7.47 12.26
C GLN A 105 -15.72 -6.29 11.28
N SER A 106 -16.91 -6.11 10.69
CA SER A 106 -17.22 -5.01 9.79
C SER A 106 -17.16 -3.66 10.51
N LYS A 107 -17.69 -3.57 11.72
CA LYS A 107 -17.59 -2.37 12.56
C LYS A 107 -16.14 -2.04 12.89
N LYS A 108 -15.35 -3.06 13.28
CA LYS A 108 -13.91 -2.90 13.52
C LYS A 108 -13.19 -2.44 12.24
N LEU A 109 -13.53 -3.00 11.08
CA LEU A 109 -12.96 -2.60 9.80
C LEU A 109 -13.33 -1.16 9.44
N SER A 110 -14.58 -0.73 9.68
CA SER A 110 -15.01 0.65 9.48
C SER A 110 -14.27 1.64 10.39
N GLU A 111 -14.06 1.27 11.65
CA GLU A 111 -13.27 2.07 12.60
C GLU A 111 -11.80 2.19 12.16
N LEU A 112 -11.19 1.07 11.74
CA LEU A 112 -9.82 1.06 11.21
C LEU A 112 -9.71 1.79 9.87
N ASN A 113 -10.72 1.72 9.01
CA ASN A 113 -10.72 2.38 7.72
C ASN A 113 -10.60 3.90 7.89
N ASN A 114 -11.28 4.47 8.89
CA ASN A 114 -11.18 5.90 9.21
C ASN A 114 -9.75 6.32 9.63
N ILE A 115 -8.99 5.40 10.22
CA ILE A 115 -7.59 5.61 10.62
C ILE A 115 -6.65 5.41 9.42
N LEU A 116 -6.93 4.40 8.57
CA LEU A 116 -6.14 4.07 7.39
C LEU A 116 -6.33 5.09 6.26
N SER A 117 -7.51 5.71 6.16
CA SER A 117 -7.83 6.80 5.26
C SER A 117 -7.23 8.14 5.68
N GLY A 118 -6.49 8.17 6.79
CA GLY A 118 -6.00 9.39 7.41
C GLY A 118 -4.91 10.09 6.59
N GLU A 119 -5.18 11.35 6.24
CA GLU A 119 -4.22 12.43 5.99
C GLU A 119 -2.83 12.32 6.66
N PRO A 120 -2.67 11.81 7.91
CA PRO A 120 -1.36 11.49 8.48
C PRO A 120 -0.41 10.72 7.55
N PHE A 121 -0.88 9.70 6.83
CA PHE A 121 -0.02 8.94 5.90
C PHE A 121 0.37 9.76 4.66
N LYS A 122 -0.49 10.68 4.21
CA LYS A 122 -0.17 11.61 3.11
C LYS A 122 0.90 12.63 3.50
N LYS A 123 1.00 12.99 4.79
CA LYS A 123 1.99 13.95 5.30
C LYS A 123 3.36 13.32 5.61
N VAL A 124 3.48 11.99 5.57
CA VAL A 124 4.74 11.27 5.86
C VAL A 124 5.90 11.74 4.98
N PRO A 125 5.78 11.90 3.64
CA PRO A 125 6.89 12.37 2.81
C PRO A 125 7.37 13.78 3.17
N ASN A 126 6.44 14.67 3.56
CA ASN A 126 6.78 16.03 3.99
C ASN A 126 7.52 16.00 5.34
N LEU A 127 7.07 15.16 6.27
CA LEU A 127 7.71 14.99 7.57
C LEU A 127 9.12 14.39 7.44
N VAL A 128 9.33 13.47 6.50
CA VAL A 128 10.65 12.90 6.20
C VAL A 128 11.60 13.97 5.68
N GLU A 129 11.15 14.85 4.79
CA GLU A 129 11.99 15.94 4.26
C GLU A 129 12.32 16.99 5.35
N GLN A 130 11.36 17.31 6.22
CA GLN A 130 11.63 18.18 7.38
C GLN A 130 12.63 17.53 8.34
N LEU A 131 12.48 16.24 8.63
CA LEU A 131 13.40 15.50 9.49
C LEU A 131 14.81 15.43 8.88
N ARG A 132 14.92 15.25 7.55
CA ARG A 132 16.20 15.29 6.84
C ARG A 132 16.91 16.62 7.02
N LYS A 133 16.19 17.74 6.85
CA LYS A 133 16.74 19.09 7.06
C LYS A 133 17.21 19.30 8.50
N VAL A 134 16.39 18.92 9.48
CA VAL A 134 16.77 19.01 10.90
C VAL A 134 17.99 18.15 11.20
N SER A 135 18.07 16.94 10.63
CA SER A 135 19.22 16.05 10.78
C SER A 135 20.49 16.66 10.19
N GLU A 136 20.40 17.29 9.02
CA GLU A 136 21.52 17.98 8.37
C GLU A 136 22.01 19.17 9.22
N GLU A 137 21.10 19.98 9.74
CA GLU A 137 21.43 21.10 10.62
C GLU A 137 22.03 20.67 11.96
N THR A 138 21.53 19.57 12.55
CA THR A 138 22.10 19.03 13.79
C THR A 138 23.50 18.48 13.57
N LEU A 139 23.75 17.76 12.47
CA LEU A 139 25.10 17.33 12.07
C LEU A 139 26.05 18.52 11.88
N ARG A 140 25.61 19.57 11.19
CA ARG A 140 26.41 20.80 11.01
C ARG A 140 26.73 21.46 12.34
N THR A 141 25.72 21.65 13.18
CA THR A 141 25.86 22.29 14.50
C THR A 141 26.80 21.49 15.40
N GLN A 142 26.72 20.17 15.36
CA GLN A 142 27.60 19.30 16.13
C GLN A 142 29.06 19.40 15.64
N GLY A 143 29.28 19.45 14.33
CA GLY A 143 30.62 19.67 13.77
C GLY A 143 31.22 21.03 14.15
N ASP A 144 30.41 22.09 14.17
CA ASP A 144 30.86 23.41 14.60
C ASP A 144 31.12 23.50 16.11
N TYR A 145 30.31 22.79 16.91
CA TYR A 145 30.53 22.64 18.34
C TYR A 145 31.86 21.93 18.65
N ASP A 146 32.19 20.86 17.92
CA ASP A 146 33.46 20.15 18.10
C ASP A 146 34.66 21.01 17.72
N LYS A 147 34.58 21.79 16.63
CA LYS A 147 35.61 22.77 16.28
C LYS A 147 35.78 23.84 17.36
N LEU A 148 34.67 24.36 17.89
CA LEU A 148 34.69 25.35 18.96
C LEU A 148 35.31 24.77 20.23
N LYS A 149 34.97 23.53 20.58
CA LYS A 149 35.53 22.80 21.72
C LYS A 149 37.05 22.67 21.62
N ILE A 150 37.57 22.34 20.43
CA ILE A 150 39.02 22.26 20.19
C ILE A 150 39.67 23.63 20.39
N LYS A 151 39.10 24.71 19.83
CA LYS A 151 39.63 26.07 19.99
C LYS A 151 39.64 26.53 21.45
N VAL A 152 38.57 26.27 22.19
CA VAL A 152 38.48 26.62 23.62
C VAL A 152 39.52 25.85 24.43
N LYS A 153 39.74 24.56 24.11
CA LYS A 153 40.77 23.75 24.76
C LYS A 153 42.17 24.31 24.48
N ASP A 154 42.48 24.62 23.22
CA ASP A 154 43.75 25.21 22.83
C ASP A 154 43.99 26.57 23.50
N LEU A 155 42.97 27.44 23.53
CA LEU A 155 43.02 28.71 24.25
C LEU A 155 43.25 28.51 25.75
N SER A 156 42.60 27.53 26.36
CA SER A 156 42.80 27.19 27.78
C SER A 156 44.23 26.71 28.04
N GLU A 157 44.81 25.89 27.17
CA GLU A 157 46.18 25.41 27.30
C GLU A 157 47.18 26.55 27.16
N ASN A 158 46.99 27.43 26.16
CA ASN A 158 47.80 28.62 25.96
C ASN A 158 47.72 29.59 27.15
N TYR A 159 46.53 29.78 27.73
CA TYR A 159 46.35 30.58 28.93
C TYR A 159 47.12 29.99 30.12
N ILE A 160 47.02 28.68 30.35
CA ILE A 160 47.77 27.99 31.42
C ILE A 160 49.28 28.18 31.22
N ILE A 161 49.78 28.09 29.99
CA ILE A 161 51.20 28.32 29.69
C ILE A 161 51.60 29.76 29.99
N ALA A 162 50.81 30.74 29.54
CA ALA A 162 51.08 32.16 29.78
C ALA A 162 51.09 32.51 31.27
N VAL A 163 50.13 31.98 32.04
CA VAL A 163 50.09 32.18 33.50
C VAL A 163 51.30 31.56 34.18
N LYS A 164 51.70 30.33 33.79
CA LYS A 164 52.92 29.69 34.34
C LYS A 164 54.18 30.49 34.01
N ALA A 165 54.28 31.02 32.80
CA ALA A 165 55.40 31.86 32.40
C ALA A 165 55.44 33.15 33.22
N LEU A 166 54.28 33.79 33.42
CA LEU A 166 54.15 35.00 34.23
C LEU A 166 54.50 34.74 35.70
N SER A 167 54.03 33.64 36.30
CA SER A 167 54.40 33.24 37.66
C SER A 167 55.90 33.01 37.79
N ARG A 168 56.54 32.39 36.80
CA ARG A 168 58.01 32.23 36.77
C ARG A 168 58.72 33.58 36.66
N SER A 169 58.25 34.49 35.81
CA SER A 169 58.88 35.82 35.70
C SER A 169 58.74 36.62 36.99
N PHE A 170 57.59 36.55 37.67
CA PHE A 170 57.42 37.17 38.98
C PHE A 170 58.37 36.58 40.02
N TYR A 171 58.53 35.25 40.06
CA TYR A 171 59.49 34.61 40.96
C TYR A 171 60.93 35.07 40.68
N VAL A 172 61.34 35.14 39.41
CA VAL A 172 62.67 35.63 39.03
C VAL A 172 62.85 37.10 39.44
N PHE A 173 61.84 37.94 39.22
CA PHE A 173 61.89 39.33 39.68
C PHE A 173 61.96 39.44 41.20
N GLU A 174 61.22 38.63 41.96
CA GLU A 174 61.30 38.60 43.42
C GLU A 174 62.69 38.18 43.89
N THR A 175 63.30 37.16 43.28
CA THR A 175 64.67 36.75 43.62
C THR A 175 65.68 37.85 43.33
N GLN A 176 65.59 38.52 42.18
CA GLN A 176 66.47 39.62 41.81
C GLN A 176 66.28 40.85 42.71
N LEU A 177 65.03 41.16 43.09
CA LEU A 177 64.72 42.25 44.01
C LEU A 177 65.28 41.95 45.40
N SER A 178 65.13 40.71 45.89
CA SER A 178 65.67 40.28 47.18
C SER A 178 67.20 40.34 47.21
N GLU A 179 67.88 39.88 46.15
CA GLU A 179 69.34 40.01 46.00
C GLU A 179 69.80 41.48 46.00
N SER A 180 69.06 42.35 45.31
CA SER A 180 69.34 43.79 45.28
C SER A 180 69.10 44.45 46.64
N GLU A 181 68.03 44.09 47.35
CA GLU A 181 67.73 44.60 48.70
C GLU A 181 68.78 44.14 49.73
N GLU A 182 69.26 42.90 49.63
CA GLU A 182 70.38 42.41 50.45
C GLU A 182 71.69 43.14 50.12
N GLY A 183 71.95 43.42 48.84
CA GLY A 183 73.09 44.23 48.40
C GLY A 183 73.03 45.69 48.86
N ASP A 184 71.83 46.26 49.00
CA ASP A 184 71.61 47.63 49.48
C ASP A 184 71.62 47.72 51.03
N LYS A 185 71.19 46.66 51.73
CA LYS A 185 71.36 46.55 53.20
C LYS A 185 72.83 46.53 53.63
N VAL A 186 73.74 45.99 52.80
CA VAL A 186 75.19 45.99 53.04
C VAL A 186 75.82 47.38 52.80
N LYS A 187 75.11 48.30 52.11
CA LYS A 187 75.61 49.64 51.75
C LYS A 187 74.99 50.79 52.53
N LYS A 188 74.06 50.56 53.47
CA LYS A 188 73.71 51.61 54.44
C LYS A 188 74.88 51.78 55.41
N PRO A 189 75.62 52.90 55.36
CA PRO A 189 76.65 53.16 56.34
C PRO A 189 76.00 53.32 57.70
N ILE A 190 76.62 52.67 58.68
CA ILE A 190 76.78 53.23 60.01
C ILE A 190 77.37 54.63 59.79
N ASP A 191 76.61 55.68 60.06
CA ASP A 191 77.12 57.04 60.20
C ASP A 191 76.53 57.60 61.50
N ASP A 192 77.46 57.85 62.43
CA ASP A 192 77.41 58.40 63.81
C ASP A 192 76.44 57.85 64.87
#